data_AF-A0A2V9APZ2-F1
#
_entry.id   AF-A0A2V9APZ2-F1
#
_cell.length_a   1.000
_cell.length_b   1.000
_cell.length_c   1.000
_cell.angle_alpha   90.00
_cell.angle_beta   90.00
_cell.angle_gamma   90.00
#
_symmetry.space_group_name_H-M   'P 1'
#
loop_
_entity.id
_entity.type
_entity.pdbx_description
1 polymer ?
#
loop_
_entity_poly.entity_id
_entity_poly.type
_entity_poly.pdbx_seq_one_letter_code
_entity_poly.pdbx_strand_id
1 'polypeptide(L)' 'MMKANSGLANIGIERILELSADAHIQRRWTAKDSPEFHKLTGAIAAYGKTLELLTALQQREEFYAMVDELEMMGALQLVH' A
#
# COMPACT_ATOMS: atom_id res chain seq x y z
N MET A 1 -10.41 2.93 18.73
CA MET A 1 -9.89 2.50 17.41
C MET A 1 -8.37 2.52 17.51
N MET A 2 -7.76 1.38 17.81
CA MET A 2 -6.31 1.31 17.97
C MET A 2 -5.68 1.60 16.61
N LYS A 3 -4.94 2.72 16.52
CA LYS A 3 -3.91 2.85 15.51
C LYS A 3 -2.81 1.87 15.89
N ALA A 4 -2.99 0.60 15.53
CA ALA A 4 -1.86 -0.31 15.40
C ALA A 4 -0.84 0.43 14.53
N ASN A 5 0.41 0.52 14.98
CA ASN A 5 1.51 1.17 14.27
C ASN A 5 1.32 0.97 12.76
N SER A 6 0.96 2.04 12.05
CA SER A 6 0.71 1.93 10.61
C SER A 6 2.03 1.49 10.00
N GLY A 7 2.11 0.21 9.61
CA GLY A 7 3.32 -0.40 9.07
C GLY A 7 3.88 0.44 7.93
N LEU A 8 5.16 0.27 7.63
CA LEU A 8 5.82 1.00 6.52
C LEU A 8 5.03 0.82 5.21
N ALA A 9 4.39 -0.33 5.03
CA ALA A 9 3.48 -0.59 3.91
C ALA A 9 2.27 0.37 3.88
N ASN A 10 1.60 0.63 5.01
CA ASN A 10 0.43 1.52 5.05
C ASN A 10 0.80 2.98 4.71
N ILE A 11 1.92 3.48 5.23
CA ILE A 11 2.42 4.82 4.89
C ILE A 11 2.74 4.91 3.39
N GLY A 12 3.34 3.85 2.83
CA GLY A 12 3.59 3.73 1.40
C GLY A 12 2.30 3.73 0.57
N ILE A 13 1.26 3.02 1.02
CA ILE A 13 -0.05 2.94 0.34
C ILE A 13 -0.71 4.31 0.30
N GLU A 14 -0.77 5.04 1.41
CA GLU A 14 -1.33 6.38 1.45
C GLU A 14 -0.62 7.30 0.44
N ARG A 15 0.73 7.25 0.44
CA ARG A 15 1.52 8.08 -0.46
C ARG A 15 1.33 7.72 -1.94
N ILE A 16 1.24 6.44 -2.29
CA ILE A 16 1.06 6.04 -3.69
C ILE A 16 -0.33 6.39 -4.21
N LEU A 17 -1.36 6.36 -3.34
CA LEU A 17 -2.71 6.81 -3.67
C LEU A 17 -2.75 8.31 -3.96
N GLU A 18 -2.09 9.13 -3.15
CA GLU A 18 -1.96 10.58 -3.39
C GLU A 18 -1.30 10.85 -4.75
N LEU A 19 -0.13 10.25 -5.01
CA LEU A 19 0.60 10.44 -6.26
C LEU A 19 -0.21 9.97 -7.48
N SER A 20 -0.99 8.89 -7.31
CA SER A 20 -1.89 8.39 -8.37
C SER A 20 -3.00 9.37 -8.67
N ALA A 21 -3.67 9.90 -7.65
CA ALA A 21 -4.73 10.88 -7.82
C ALA A 21 -4.22 12.14 -8.54
N ASP A 22 -3.07 12.66 -8.11
CA ASP A 22 -2.43 13.82 -8.75
C ASP A 22 -2.09 13.55 -10.22
N ALA A 23 -1.50 12.40 -10.53
CA ALA A 23 -1.17 12.02 -11.90
C ALA A 23 -2.41 11.86 -12.77
N HIS A 24 -3.50 11.31 -12.24
CA HIS A 24 -4.79 11.21 -12.94
C HIS A 24 -5.37 12.60 -13.25
N ILE A 25 -5.34 13.52 -12.29
CA ILE A 25 -5.81 14.91 -12.47
C ILE A 25 -4.97 15.58 -13.56
N GLN A 26 -3.64 15.52 -13.46
CA GLN A 26 -2.74 16.12 -14.44
C GLN A 26 -2.95 15.56 -15.84
N ARG A 27 -3.09 14.24 -15.96
CA ARG A 27 -3.31 13.57 -17.26
C ARG A 27 -4.60 14.02 -17.93
N ARG A 28 -5.65 14.32 -17.17
CA ARG A 28 -6.94 14.80 -17.71
C ARG A 28 -6.81 16.14 -18.44
N TRP A 29 -5.88 16.99 -18.02
CA TRP A 29 -5.63 18.30 -18.62
C TRP A 29 -4.50 18.29 -19.64
N THR A 30 -3.81 17.17 -19.82
CA THR A 30 -2.67 17.03 -20.74
C THR A 30 -3.14 16.58 -22.12
N ALA A 31 -2.56 17.14 -23.19
CA ALA A 31 -2.91 16.78 -24.56
C ALA A 31 -2.64 15.29 -24.83
N LYS A 32 -3.64 14.58 -25.38
CA LYS A 32 -3.73 13.10 -25.41
C LYS A 32 -2.58 12.37 -26.12
N ASP A 33 -1.85 13.07 -26.98
CA ASP A 33 -0.75 12.51 -27.78
C ASP A 33 0.59 13.21 -27.48
N SER A 34 0.67 13.99 -26.39
CA SER A 34 1.93 14.61 -25.99
C SER A 34 2.83 13.61 -25.25
N PRO A 35 4.16 13.81 -25.28
CA PRO A 35 5.10 13.03 -24.48
C PRO A 35 4.73 13.00 -22.99
N GLU A 36 4.23 14.11 -22.46
CA GLU A 36 3.80 14.25 -21.06
C GLU A 36 2.59 13.36 -20.76
N PHE A 37 1.64 13.23 -21.68
CA PHE A 37 0.50 12.34 -21.50
C PHE A 37 0.92 10.88 -21.43
N HIS A 38 1.85 10.46 -22.28
CA HIS A 38 2.42 9.11 -22.24
C HIS A 38 3.23 8.87 -20.96
N LYS A 39 4.01 9.87 -20.52
CA LYS A 39 4.75 9.81 -19.25
C LYS A 39 3.79 9.63 -18.06
N LEU A 40 2.71 10.42 -18.00
CA LEU A 40 1.69 10.32 -16.94
C LEU A 40 0.96 8.98 -17.01
N THR A 41 0.65 8.48 -18.21
CA THR A 41 0.05 7.15 -18.40
C THR A 41 0.95 6.06 -17.85
N GLY A 42 2.25 6.12 -18.14
CA GLY A 42 3.24 5.17 -17.61
C GLY A 42 3.40 5.28 -16.09
N ALA A 43 3.42 6.49 -15.54
CA ALA A 43 3.50 6.73 -14.10
C ALA A 43 2.29 6.13 -13.36
N ILE A 44 1.07 6.39 -13.85
CA ILE A 44 -0.17 5.82 -13.30
C ILE A 44 -0.12 4.29 -13.29
N ALA A 45 0.32 3.67 -14.39
CA ALA A 45 0.45 2.21 -14.47
C ALA A 45 1.49 1.67 -13.48
N ALA A 46 2.61 2.37 -13.30
CA ALA A 46 3.63 1.99 -12.32
C ALA A 46 3.11 2.12 -10.88
N TYR A 47 2.38 3.19 -10.58
CA TYR A 47 1.78 3.39 -9.25
C TYR A 47 0.76 2.32 -8.90
N GLY A 48 -0.04 1.85 -9.87
CA GLY A 48 -0.94 0.71 -9.68
C GLY A 48 -0.20 -0.56 -9.26
N LYS A 49 0.91 -0.89 -9.93
CA LYS A 49 1.75 -2.05 -9.56
C LYS A 49 2.41 -1.89 -8.19
N THR A 50 2.86 -0.67 -7.87
CA THR A 50 3.42 -0.37 -6.55
C THR A 50 2.37 -0.53 -5.45
N LEU A 51 1.14 -0.09 -5.70
CA LEU A 51 0.03 -0.27 -4.77
C LEU A 51 -0.26 -1.75 -4.53
N GLU A 52 -0.35 -2.57 -5.59
CA GLU A 52 -0.51 -4.03 -5.47
C GLU A 52 0.57 -4.67 -4.59
N LEU A 53 1.84 -4.29 -4.81
CA LEU A 53 2.96 -4.79 -4.02
C LEU A 53 2.84 -4.39 -2.54
N LEU A 54 2.57 -3.11 -2.27
CA LEU A 54 2.49 -2.61 -0.89
C LEU A 54 1.30 -3.22 -0.14
N THR A 55 0.16 -3.43 -0.81
CA THR A 55 -0.98 -4.14 -0.23
C THR A 55 -0.64 -5.59 0.09
N ALA A 56 0.10 -6.29 -0.79
CA ALA A 56 0.56 -7.64 -0.50
C ALA A 56 1.54 -7.69 0.69
N LEU A 57 2.41 -6.68 0.84
CA LEU A 57 3.29 -6.56 2.00
C LEU A 57 2.52 -6.29 3.29
N GLN A 58 1.52 -5.40 3.26
CA GLN A 58 0.65 -5.13 4.40
C GLN A 58 -0.08 -6.39 4.87
N GLN A 59 -0.69 -7.13 3.94
CA GLN A 59 -1.37 -8.40 4.28
C GLN A 59 -0.40 -9.42 4.90
N ARG A 60 0.84 -9.46 4.43
CA ARG A 60 1.88 -10.32 4.99
C ARG A 60 2.30 -9.90 6.39
N GLU A 61 2.45 -8.59 6.64
CA GLU A 61 2.71 -8.05 7.98
C GLU A 61 1.57 -8.38 8.95
N GLU A 62 0.32 -8.18 8.52
CA GLU A 62 -0.88 -8.52 9.30
C GLU A 62 -0.97 -10.03 9.60
N PHE A 63 -0.64 -10.88 8.63
CA PHE A 63 -0.60 -12.33 8.83
C PHE A 63 0.42 -12.74 9.90
N TYR A 64 1.65 -12.22 9.84
CA TYR A 64 2.66 -12.55 10.86
C TYR A 64 2.29 -12.00 12.23
N ALA A 65 1.73 -10.79 12.32
CA ALA A 65 1.25 -10.25 13.58
C ALA A 65 0.17 -11.14 14.22
N MET A 66 -0.75 -11.69 13.43
CA MET A 66 -1.76 -12.64 13.91
C MET A 66 -1.15 -13.96 14.38
N VAL A 67 -0.14 -14.49 13.67
CA VAL A 67 0.57 -15.71 14.08
C VAL A 67 1.29 -15.49 15.41
N ASP A 68 2.03 -14.40 15.55
CA ASP A 68 2.75 -14.05 16.79
C ASP A 68 1.78 -13.93 17.98
N GLU A 69 0.61 -13.32 17.79
CA GLU A 69 -0.43 -13.20 18.81
C GLU A 69 -0.98 -14.58 19.24
N LEU A 70 -1.22 -15.48 18.27
CA LEU A 70 -1.70 -16.84 18.54
C LEU A 70 -0.65 -17.67 19.29
N GLU A 71 0.62 -17.59 18.90
CA GLU A 71 1.72 -18.27 19.60
C GLU A 71 1.87 -17.78 21.04
N MET A 72 1.75 -16.47 21.25
CA MET A 72 1.75 -15.87 22.59
C MET A 72 0.58 -16.36 23.46
N MET A 73 -0.63 -16.44 22.89
CA MET A 73 -1.80 -16.97 23.60
C MET A 73 -1.66 -18.46 23.95
N GLY A 74 -1.11 -19.26 23.04
CA GLY A 74 -0.82 -20.68 23.29
C GLY A 74 0.25 -20.89 24.37
N ALA A 75 1.29 -20.05 24.39
CA ALA A 75 2.32 -20.08 25.43
C ALA A 75 1.76 -19.73 26.83
N LEU A 76 0.81 -18.80 26.91
CA LEU A 76 0.14 -18.43 28.16
C LEU A 76 -0.75 -19.55 28.73
N GLN A 77 -1.32 -20.42 27.89
CA GLN A 77 -2.14 -21.55 28.34
C GLN A 77 -1.33 -22.72 28.91
N LEU A 78 -0.03 -22.83 28.59
CA LEU A 78 0.83 -23.91 29.08
C LEU A 78 1.48 -23.63 30.45
N VAL A 79 1.30 -22.43 31.01
CA VAL A 79 1.91 -21.99 32.28
C VAL A 79 0.92 -22.01 33.45
N HIS A 80 -0.26 -22.62 33.28
CA HIS A 80 -1.32 -22.71 34.30
C HIS A 80 -1.84 -24.13 34.50
#